data_AF-A0A0G4N9X1-F1
#
_entry.id   AF-A0A0G4N9X1-F1
#
_cell.length_a   1.000
_cell.length_b   1.000
_cell.length_c   1.000
_cell.angle_alpha   90.00
_cell.angle_beta   90.00
_cell.angle_gamma   90.00
#
_symmetry.space_group_name_H-M   'P 1'
#
loop_
_entity.id
_entity.type
_entity.pdbx_description
1 polymer ?
#
loop_
_entity_poly.entity_id
_entity_poly.type
_entity_poly.pdbx_seq_one_letter_code
_entity_poly.pdbx_strand_id
1 'polypeptide(L)'
;DADPALPEFDKLNRQVAKIQESRKTPKSYIKTIAELEDYMNEAVAKQKVTPKKMNAIAARGLNAVKQKIKKVNKDYQSQIEAYRADNDAFMDSEEEEEKVSKPKKTVRIAEAEDVAEPLGEDDGFATVGKGGRTLQFTPESIFKHLRGIIESRGKKNTDRTEQIKTMEKLSEIASTPYQKIRVLLALVSTRFDLSSSGATSMPVEHWKAAEKELATLFEVLEANPDYVVVENAEEWEDDEKPPALEEGEKYIKVPGSIVSFIERLDDELTRSLQNIDPHTSEYIERLTDEGALYNIIFRGQLYYEYLRKDAALDITQESINRVVTRRLEHVYFKVS
;
A
#
# COMPACT_ATOMS: atom_id res chain seq x y z
N ASP A 1 -31.53 6.46 -31.02
CA ASP A 1 -31.12 5.85 -29.75
C ASP A 1 -29.64 5.57 -29.73
N ALA A 2 -28.93 6.13 -28.74
CA ALA A 2 -27.50 5.91 -28.55
C ALA A 2 -27.29 4.46 -28.10
N ASP A 3 -26.49 3.73 -28.86
CA ASP A 3 -26.21 2.30 -28.70
C ASP A 3 -25.72 1.97 -27.26
N PRO A 4 -26.44 1.14 -26.48
CA PRO A 4 -26.14 0.85 -25.07
C PRO A 4 -24.90 -0.05 -24.86
N ALA A 5 -24.19 -0.42 -25.93
CA ALA A 5 -23.06 -1.36 -25.86
C ALA A 5 -21.88 -0.88 -25.00
N LEU A 6 -21.52 0.42 -25.04
CA LEU A 6 -20.37 0.93 -24.28
C LEU A 6 -20.60 0.95 -22.76
N PRO A 7 -21.74 1.48 -22.25
CA PRO A 7 -22.06 1.42 -20.83
C PRO A 7 -22.13 -0.01 -20.28
N GLU A 8 -22.72 -0.95 -21.01
CA GLU A 8 -22.82 -2.35 -20.58
C GLU A 8 -21.45 -3.04 -20.59
N PHE A 9 -20.60 -2.77 -21.58
CA PHE A 9 -19.22 -3.26 -21.60
C PHE A 9 -18.40 -2.71 -20.43
N ASP A 10 -18.53 -1.43 -20.11
CA ASP A 10 -17.85 -0.82 -18.96
C ASP A 10 -18.36 -1.39 -17.62
N LYS A 11 -19.66 -1.68 -17.52
CA LYS A 11 -20.26 -2.31 -16.33
C LYS A 11 -19.75 -3.74 -16.13
N LEU A 12 -19.69 -4.53 -17.20
CA LEU A 12 -19.14 -5.89 -17.18
C LEU A 12 -17.67 -5.89 -16.72
N ASN A 13 -16.84 -5.01 -17.29
CA ASN A 13 -15.43 -4.86 -16.90
C ASN A 13 -15.26 -4.50 -15.41
N ARG A 14 -16.12 -3.64 -14.87
CA ARG A 14 -16.09 -3.27 -13.44
C ARG A 14 -16.46 -4.44 -12.53
N GLN A 15 -17.45 -5.25 -12.92
CA GLN A 15 -17.83 -6.42 -12.14
C GLN A 15 -16.73 -7.48 -12.13
N VAL A 16 -16.09 -7.71 -13.28
CA VAL A 16 -14.98 -8.66 -13.39
C VAL A 16 -13.75 -8.19 -12.61
N ALA A 17 -13.45 -6.89 -12.62
CA ALA A 17 -12.37 -6.33 -11.81
C ALA A 17 -12.58 -6.59 -10.31
N LYS A 18 -13.81 -6.46 -9.80
CA LYS A 18 -14.15 -6.78 -8.40
C LYS A 18 -14.01 -8.28 -8.08
N ILE A 19 -14.35 -9.14 -9.03
CA ILE A 19 -14.21 -10.60 -8.85
C ILE A 19 -12.72 -10.99 -8.86
N GLN A 20 -11.91 -10.33 -9.70
CA GLN A 20 -10.46 -10.56 -9.81
C GLN A 20 -9.66 -10.19 -8.55
N GLU A 21 -10.22 -9.38 -7.66
CA GLU A 21 -9.61 -9.07 -6.36
C GLU A 21 -9.58 -10.30 -5.44
N SER A 22 -10.45 -11.28 -5.64
CA SER A 22 -10.58 -12.47 -4.76
C SER A 22 -10.52 -13.82 -5.49
N ARG A 23 -10.70 -13.87 -6.82
CA ARG A 23 -10.74 -15.11 -7.63
C ARG A 23 -10.10 -14.92 -9.01
N LYS A 24 -9.85 -16.02 -9.74
CA LYS A 24 -9.40 -15.96 -11.14
C LYS A 24 -10.51 -15.40 -12.05
N THR A 25 -10.12 -14.90 -13.23
CA THR A 25 -11.07 -14.39 -14.23
C THR A 25 -12.04 -15.49 -14.66
N PRO A 26 -13.37 -15.28 -14.60
CA PRO A 26 -14.33 -16.29 -15.04
C PRO A 26 -14.14 -16.66 -16.52
N LYS A 27 -14.13 -17.96 -16.85
CA LYS A 27 -14.05 -18.44 -18.25
C LYS A 27 -15.19 -17.90 -19.13
N SER A 28 -16.38 -17.76 -18.54
CA SER A 28 -17.54 -17.13 -19.18
C SER A 28 -17.26 -15.69 -19.63
N TYR A 29 -16.45 -14.94 -18.89
CA TYR A 29 -16.05 -13.59 -19.28
C TYR A 29 -15.09 -13.59 -20.47
N ILE A 30 -14.11 -14.51 -20.48
CA ILE A 30 -13.17 -14.68 -21.62
C ILE A 30 -13.93 -15.01 -22.90
N LYS A 31 -14.91 -15.92 -22.81
CA LYS A 31 -15.85 -16.22 -23.90
C LYS A 31 -16.56 -14.97 -24.41
N THR A 32 -17.18 -14.20 -23.51
CA THR A 32 -17.94 -12.99 -23.88
C THR A 32 -17.08 -11.94 -24.57
N ILE A 33 -15.86 -11.67 -24.09
CA ILE A 33 -14.99 -10.65 -24.71
C ILE A 33 -14.39 -11.09 -26.05
N ALA A 34 -14.18 -12.40 -26.24
CA ALA A 34 -13.74 -12.98 -27.50
C ALA A 34 -14.85 -12.88 -28.57
N GLU A 35 -16.05 -13.36 -28.24
CA GLU A 35 -17.22 -13.31 -29.12
C GLU A 35 -17.61 -11.87 -29.49
N LEU A 36 -17.49 -10.93 -28.54
CA LEU A 36 -17.79 -9.53 -28.80
C LEU A 36 -16.80 -8.89 -29.78
N GLU A 37 -15.52 -9.24 -29.71
CA GLU A 37 -14.50 -8.77 -30.67
C GLU A 37 -14.75 -9.35 -32.07
N ASP A 38 -15.07 -10.64 -32.15
CA ASP A 38 -15.32 -11.33 -33.41
C ASP A 38 -16.59 -10.80 -34.08
N TYR A 39 -17.67 -10.63 -33.32
CA TYR A 39 -18.93 -10.04 -33.80
C TYR A 39 -18.73 -8.60 -34.29
N MET A 40 -17.96 -7.79 -33.56
CA MET A 40 -17.68 -6.41 -33.97
C MET A 40 -16.83 -6.34 -35.25
N ASN A 41 -15.83 -7.21 -35.38
CA ASN A 41 -15.00 -7.29 -36.58
C ASN A 41 -15.82 -7.78 -37.80
N GLU A 42 -16.71 -8.75 -37.61
CA GLU A 42 -17.62 -9.25 -38.63
C GLU A 42 -18.64 -8.18 -39.06
N ALA A 43 -19.24 -7.45 -38.11
CA ALA A 43 -20.21 -6.39 -38.38
C ALA A 43 -19.61 -5.23 -39.19
N VAL A 44 -18.34 -4.90 -38.93
CA VAL A 44 -17.56 -3.91 -39.69
C VAL A 44 -17.17 -4.44 -41.07
N ALA A 45 -16.74 -5.70 -41.18
CA ALA A 45 -16.32 -6.32 -42.43
C ALA A 45 -17.49 -6.51 -43.42
N LYS A 46 -18.68 -6.91 -42.93
CA LYS A 46 -19.89 -7.12 -43.76
C LYS A 46 -20.60 -5.81 -44.15
N GLN A 47 -20.00 -4.65 -43.90
CA GLN A 47 -20.55 -3.30 -44.14
C GLN A 47 -21.94 -3.03 -43.51
N LYS A 48 -22.42 -3.89 -42.60
CA LYS A 48 -23.70 -3.74 -41.90
C LYS A 48 -23.65 -2.54 -40.93
N VAL A 49 -22.46 -2.20 -40.45
CA VAL A 49 -22.19 -1.09 -39.53
C VAL A 49 -20.94 -0.35 -40.04
N THR A 50 -21.12 0.71 -40.83
CA THR A 50 -20.00 1.51 -41.37
C THR A 50 -20.02 2.93 -40.82
N PRO A 51 -18.87 3.51 -40.42
CA PRO A 51 -18.79 4.90 -39.95
C PRO A 51 -19.35 5.91 -40.97
N LYS A 52 -19.32 5.57 -42.25
CA LYS A 52 -19.84 6.40 -43.36
C LYS A 52 -21.37 6.39 -43.50
N LYS A 53 -22.07 5.36 -43.00
CA LYS A 53 -23.54 5.23 -43.04
C LYS A 53 -24.21 5.63 -41.72
N MET A 54 -23.43 5.98 -40.71
CA MET A 54 -23.89 6.31 -39.37
C MET A 54 -23.78 7.81 -39.10
N ASN A 55 -24.62 8.34 -38.21
CA ASN A 55 -24.47 9.72 -37.75
C ASN A 55 -23.14 9.91 -37.01
N ALA A 56 -22.63 11.15 -36.97
CA ALA A 56 -21.30 11.45 -36.43
C ALA A 56 -21.12 11.03 -34.95
N ILE A 57 -22.21 10.95 -34.19
CA ILE A 57 -22.20 10.55 -32.77
C ILE A 57 -22.03 9.02 -32.67
N ALA A 58 -22.81 8.26 -33.44
CA ALA A 58 -22.75 6.79 -33.50
C ALA A 58 -21.42 6.29 -34.08
N ALA A 59 -20.89 6.96 -35.11
CA ALA A 59 -19.58 6.63 -35.68
C ALA A 59 -18.43 6.83 -34.66
N ARG A 60 -18.51 7.88 -33.83
CA ARG A 60 -17.56 8.09 -32.72
C ARG A 60 -17.73 7.05 -31.62
N GLY A 61 -18.97 6.72 -31.25
CA GLY A 61 -19.28 5.68 -30.26
C GLY A 61 -18.74 4.30 -30.66
N LEU A 62 -18.96 3.88 -31.91
CA LEU A 62 -18.46 2.62 -32.44
C LEU A 62 -16.92 2.55 -32.42
N ASN A 63 -16.24 3.64 -32.79
CA ASN A 63 -14.78 3.70 -32.74
C ASN A 63 -14.24 3.64 -31.30
N ALA A 64 -14.93 4.29 -30.36
CA ALA A 64 -14.57 4.23 -28.94
C ALA A 64 -14.72 2.81 -28.37
N VAL A 65 -15.84 2.13 -28.66
CA VAL A 65 -16.07 0.72 -28.29
C VAL A 65 -14.99 -0.18 -28.88
N LYS A 66 -14.68 -0.01 -30.17
CA LYS A 66 -13.65 -0.80 -30.86
C LYS A 66 -12.27 -0.66 -30.24
N GLN A 67 -11.86 0.56 -29.95
CA GLN A 67 -10.57 0.82 -29.31
C GLN A 67 -10.53 0.26 -27.88
N LYS A 68 -11.64 0.36 -27.15
CA LYS A 68 -11.74 -0.12 -25.77
C LYS A 68 -11.69 -1.64 -25.69
N ILE A 69 -12.45 -2.36 -26.52
CA ILE A 69 -12.42 -3.83 -26.61
C ILE A 69 -11.01 -4.30 -26.94
N LYS A 70 -10.36 -3.72 -27.96
CA LYS A 70 -8.98 -4.08 -28.32
C LYS A 70 -7.99 -3.85 -27.18
N LYS A 71 -8.18 -2.80 -26.38
CA LYS A 71 -7.33 -2.50 -25.21
C LYS A 71 -7.53 -3.51 -24.09
N VAL A 72 -8.77 -3.91 -23.82
CA VAL A 72 -9.12 -4.89 -22.78
C VAL A 72 -8.65 -6.29 -23.19
N ASN A 73 -8.94 -6.73 -24.42
CA ASN A 73 -8.59 -8.07 -24.91
C ASN A 73 -7.08 -8.31 -24.92
N LYS A 74 -6.27 -7.26 -25.09
CA LYS A 74 -4.80 -7.36 -24.99
C LYS A 74 -4.34 -7.94 -23.64
N ASP A 75 -5.07 -7.66 -22.57
CA ASP A 75 -4.74 -8.17 -21.23
C ASP A 75 -5.07 -9.67 -21.06
N TYR A 76 -5.90 -10.23 -21.95
CA TYR A 76 -6.41 -11.60 -21.91
C TYR A 76 -6.05 -12.42 -23.14
N GLN A 77 -5.11 -11.94 -23.96
CA GLN A 77 -4.82 -12.47 -25.29
C GLN A 77 -4.56 -13.99 -25.29
N SER A 78 -3.78 -14.48 -24.32
CA SER A 78 -3.47 -15.92 -24.20
C SER A 78 -4.70 -16.78 -23.87
N GLN A 79 -5.61 -16.28 -23.03
CA GLN A 79 -6.86 -16.98 -22.67
C GLN A 79 -7.86 -16.95 -23.82
N ILE A 80 -7.90 -15.84 -24.56
CA ILE A 80 -8.74 -15.70 -25.76
C ILE A 80 -8.25 -16.63 -26.87
N GLU A 81 -6.93 -16.76 -27.06
CA GLU A 81 -6.34 -17.69 -28.04
C GLU A 81 -6.63 -19.15 -27.67
N ALA A 82 -6.51 -19.51 -26.39
CA ALA A 82 -6.89 -20.85 -25.91
C ALA A 82 -8.38 -21.14 -26.14
N TYR A 83 -9.26 -20.19 -25.83
CA TYR A 83 -10.70 -20.30 -26.11
C TYR A 83 -11.02 -20.43 -27.61
N ARG A 84 -10.31 -19.70 -28.47
CA ARG A 84 -10.49 -19.76 -29.93
C ARG A 84 -9.94 -21.06 -30.54
N ALA A 85 -8.96 -21.70 -29.90
CA ALA A 85 -8.36 -22.94 -30.38
C ALA A 85 -9.26 -24.16 -30.11
N ASP A 86 -9.86 -24.26 -28.91
CA ASP A 86 -10.81 -25.31 -28.54
C ASP A 86 -11.81 -24.78 -27.49
N ASN A 87 -13.03 -24.49 -27.95
CA ASN A 87 -14.07 -23.86 -27.13
C ASN A 87 -14.53 -24.78 -25.99
N ASP A 88 -14.80 -26.04 -26.32
CA ASP A 88 -15.42 -27.00 -25.42
C ASP A 88 -14.40 -27.45 -24.39
N ALA A 89 -13.15 -27.75 -24.78
CA ALA A 89 -12.09 -28.09 -23.83
C ALA A 89 -11.72 -26.92 -22.89
N PHE A 90 -11.74 -25.68 -23.39
CA PHE A 90 -11.49 -24.51 -22.54
C PHE A 90 -12.59 -24.33 -21.49
N MET A 91 -13.85 -24.58 -21.83
CA MET A 91 -14.97 -24.41 -20.91
C MET A 91 -15.15 -25.59 -19.95
N ASP A 92 -14.83 -26.82 -20.35
CA ASP A 92 -15.06 -28.07 -19.60
C ASP A 92 -13.86 -28.52 -18.74
N SER A 93 -12.67 -27.93 -18.95
CA SER A 93 -11.53 -28.17 -18.04
C SER A 93 -11.87 -27.73 -16.61
N GLU A 94 -11.82 -28.65 -15.65
CA GLU A 94 -11.82 -28.33 -14.23
C GLU A 94 -10.61 -27.42 -13.92
N GLU A 95 -10.73 -26.52 -12.94
CA GLU A 95 -9.67 -25.56 -12.61
C GLU A 95 -8.44 -26.28 -12.01
N GLU A 96 -7.66 -26.98 -12.84
CA GLU A 96 -6.35 -27.47 -12.45
C GLU A 96 -5.39 -26.29 -12.21
N GLU A 97 -4.65 -26.40 -11.12
CA GLU A 97 -3.72 -25.41 -10.60
C GLU A 97 -2.47 -25.26 -11.48
N GLU A 98 -2.60 -24.67 -12.67
CA GLU A 98 -1.43 -24.24 -13.44
C GLU A 98 -1.11 -22.75 -13.21
N LYS A 99 0.10 -22.51 -12.69
CA LYS A 99 0.72 -21.21 -12.50
C LYS A 99 1.07 -20.59 -13.86
N VAL A 100 0.23 -19.70 -14.38
CA VAL A 100 0.57 -18.91 -15.57
C VAL A 100 0.93 -17.47 -15.19
N SER A 101 2.13 -17.07 -15.60
CA SER A 101 2.77 -15.77 -15.40
C SER A 101 1.94 -14.62 -15.99
N LYS A 102 1.63 -13.60 -15.18
CA LYS A 102 0.95 -12.38 -15.64
C LYS A 102 1.90 -11.54 -16.52
N PRO A 103 1.55 -11.19 -17.78
CA PRO A 103 2.28 -10.18 -18.54
C PRO A 103 2.08 -8.77 -17.96
N LYS A 104 3.17 -7.99 -17.92
CA LYS A 104 3.28 -6.66 -17.29
C LYS A 104 2.46 -5.60 -18.07
N LYS A 105 1.55 -4.88 -17.39
CA LYS A 105 1.01 -3.61 -17.87
C LYS A 105 2.06 -2.51 -17.73
N THR A 106 2.36 -1.84 -18.84
CA THR A 106 3.23 -0.66 -18.93
C THR A 106 2.51 0.56 -18.37
N VAL A 107 3.04 1.14 -17.29
CA VAL A 107 2.71 2.50 -16.86
C VAL A 107 3.54 3.45 -17.72
N ARG A 108 2.88 4.23 -18.59
CA ARG A 108 3.50 5.43 -19.17
C ARG A 108 3.54 6.49 -18.06
N ILE A 109 4.71 6.63 -17.44
CA ILE A 109 5.03 7.80 -16.61
C ILE A 109 5.38 8.91 -17.61
N ALA A 110 4.61 9.99 -17.57
CA ALA A 110 4.97 11.23 -18.23
C ALA A 110 6.21 11.81 -17.54
N GLU A 111 7.20 12.13 -18.36
CA GLU A 111 8.35 13.01 -18.16
C GLU A 111 8.52 13.61 -16.75
N ALA A 112 9.51 13.09 -16.04
CA ALA A 112 10.37 13.91 -15.19
C ALA A 112 11.77 13.81 -15.82
N GLU A 113 12.20 14.92 -16.40
CA GLU A 113 13.53 15.11 -16.98
C GLU A 113 14.63 15.02 -15.91
N ASP A 114 15.80 14.55 -16.36
CA ASP A 114 17.15 14.62 -15.75
C ASP A 114 17.31 14.37 -14.24
N VAL A 115 18.01 13.28 -13.89
CA VAL A 115 19.47 13.32 -13.64
C VAL A 115 20.01 11.90 -13.78
N ALA A 116 20.82 11.66 -14.80
CA ALA A 116 21.72 10.52 -14.85
C ALA A 116 23.15 11.08 -14.84
N GLU A 117 23.77 11.13 -13.67
CA GLU A 117 25.24 11.13 -13.59
C GLU A 117 25.70 9.69 -13.32
N PRO A 118 26.67 9.16 -14.09
CA PRO A 118 27.25 7.85 -13.81
C PRO A 118 28.37 8.05 -12.80
N LEU A 119 28.13 7.70 -11.54
CA LEU A 119 29.20 7.57 -10.54
C LEU A 119 29.30 6.11 -10.10
N GLY A 120 30.46 5.52 -10.41
CA GLY A 120 31.20 4.49 -9.67
C GLY A 120 30.47 3.22 -9.24
N GLU A 121 30.99 2.07 -9.67
CA GLU A 121 30.72 0.76 -9.07
C GLU A 121 30.97 0.80 -7.55
N ASP A 122 29.90 0.79 -6.75
CA ASP A 122 29.98 0.46 -5.32
C ASP A 122 28.80 -0.46 -4.92
N ASP A 123 29.10 -1.33 -3.97
CA ASP A 123 28.54 -2.66 -3.74
C ASP A 123 27.15 -2.62 -3.05
N GLY A 124 26.17 -1.97 -3.70
CA GLY A 124 24.81 -1.80 -3.20
C GLY A 124 23.84 -2.91 -3.61
N PHE A 125 22.98 -3.35 -2.68
CA PHE A 125 21.95 -4.36 -2.90
C PHE A 125 20.98 -3.96 -4.02
N ALA A 126 21.15 -4.56 -5.19
CA ALA A 126 20.34 -4.29 -6.38
C ALA A 126 19.10 -5.18 -6.39
N THR A 127 17.90 -4.57 -6.27
CA THR A 127 16.68 -5.28 -6.67
C THR A 127 16.15 -4.69 -7.97
N VAL A 128 16.01 -5.53 -8.98
CA VAL A 128 15.54 -5.12 -10.30
C VAL A 128 14.05 -4.79 -10.19
N GLY A 129 13.72 -3.50 -10.26
CA GLY A 129 12.35 -3.02 -10.29
C GLY A 129 11.62 -3.46 -11.57
N LYS A 130 10.29 -3.44 -11.54
CA LYS A 130 9.42 -3.81 -12.66
C LYS A 130 9.47 -2.76 -13.78
N GLY A 131 10.59 -2.73 -14.49
CA GLY A 131 10.88 -1.78 -15.58
C GLY A 131 12.35 -1.80 -16.04
N GLY A 132 13.20 -2.66 -15.47
CA GLY A 132 14.62 -2.69 -15.82
C GLY A 132 15.44 -1.57 -15.17
N ARG A 133 14.82 -0.68 -14.38
CA ARG A 133 15.54 0.21 -13.46
C ARG A 133 15.93 -0.61 -12.23
N THR A 134 17.22 -0.79 -12.04
CA THR A 134 17.80 -1.18 -10.75
C THR A 134 17.55 -0.04 -9.79
N LEU A 135 16.62 -0.22 -8.84
CA LEU A 135 16.58 0.61 -7.65
C LEU A 135 17.76 0.14 -6.80
N GLN A 136 18.87 0.88 -6.88
CA GLN A 136 19.97 0.72 -5.94
C GLN A 136 19.52 1.33 -4.62
N PHE A 137 19.30 0.47 -3.64
CA PHE A 137 19.04 0.92 -2.28
C PHE A 137 20.39 1.09 -1.60
N THR A 138 20.79 2.34 -1.40
CA THR A 138 22.00 2.68 -0.66
C THR A 138 21.62 3.50 0.58
N PRO A 139 22.41 3.46 1.66
CA PRO A 139 22.13 4.25 2.86
C PRO A 139 21.92 5.75 2.56
N GLU A 140 22.61 6.28 1.55
CA GLU A 140 22.59 7.68 1.13
C GLU A 140 21.29 8.06 0.40
N SER A 141 20.60 7.08 -0.22
CA SER A 141 19.36 7.34 -0.96
C SER A 141 18.09 7.18 -0.11
N ILE A 142 18.21 6.80 1.17
CA ILE A 142 17.06 6.53 2.06
C ILE A 142 16.12 7.74 2.15
N PHE A 143 16.63 8.95 2.42
CA PHE A 143 15.77 10.13 2.62
C PHE A 143 15.03 10.52 1.34
N LYS A 144 15.72 10.49 0.20
CA LYS A 144 15.11 10.71 -1.12
C LYS A 144 13.99 9.70 -1.42
N HIS A 145 14.20 8.42 -1.10
CA HIS A 145 13.16 7.39 -1.23
C HIS A 145 11.98 7.64 -0.29
N LEU A 146 12.24 7.98 0.98
CA LEU A 146 11.19 8.30 1.95
C LEU A 146 10.36 9.51 1.51
N ARG A 147 10.99 10.59 1.03
CA ARG A 147 10.31 11.77 0.50
C ARG A 147 9.36 11.40 -0.64
N GLY A 148 9.84 10.65 -1.62
CA GLY A 148 9.01 10.18 -2.74
C GLY A 148 7.82 9.32 -2.30
N ILE A 149 7.99 8.48 -1.26
CA ILE A 149 6.90 7.69 -0.68
C ILE A 149 5.88 8.58 0.03
N ILE A 150 6.33 9.53 0.85
CA ILE A 150 5.48 10.47 1.58
C ILE A 150 4.69 11.35 0.60
N GLU A 151 5.32 11.88 -0.44
CA GLU A 151 4.67 12.70 -1.48
C GLU A 151 3.67 11.90 -2.33
N SER A 152 3.88 10.60 -2.49
CA SER A 152 2.96 9.73 -3.23
C SER A 152 1.85 9.15 -2.35
N ARG A 153 1.94 9.30 -1.03
CA ARG A 153 0.91 8.91 -0.07
C ARG A 153 -0.42 9.63 -0.38
N GLY A 154 -1.53 8.91 -0.25
CA GLY A 154 -2.86 9.47 -0.53
C GLY A 154 -3.22 9.67 -2.00
N LYS A 155 -2.27 9.54 -2.95
CA LYS A 155 -2.58 9.60 -4.39
C LYS A 155 -3.30 8.33 -4.86
N LYS A 156 -4.27 8.49 -5.76
CA LYS A 156 -5.21 7.42 -6.21
C LYS A 156 -4.55 6.22 -6.92
N ASN A 157 -3.31 6.36 -7.41
CA ASN A 157 -2.61 5.34 -8.19
C ASN A 157 -1.36 4.78 -7.48
N THR A 158 -1.31 4.90 -6.15
CA THR A 158 -0.15 4.48 -5.36
C THR A 158 -0.35 3.07 -4.81
N ASP A 159 0.59 2.16 -5.09
CA ASP A 159 0.62 0.82 -4.51
C ASP A 159 1.26 0.84 -3.12
N ARG A 160 0.41 0.88 -2.09
CA ARG A 160 0.83 0.94 -0.68
C ARG A 160 1.62 -0.30 -0.27
N THR A 161 1.29 -1.46 -0.82
CA THR A 161 1.99 -2.71 -0.52
C THR A 161 3.41 -2.71 -1.09
N GLU A 162 3.60 -2.16 -2.29
CA GLU A 162 4.94 -1.97 -2.87
C GLU A 162 5.76 -0.93 -2.09
N GLN A 163 5.13 0.16 -1.62
CA GLN A 163 5.78 1.15 -0.75
C GLN A 163 6.25 0.52 0.56
N ILE A 164 5.41 -0.30 1.22
CA ILE A 164 5.77 -1.03 2.44
C ILE A 164 6.99 -1.92 2.19
N LYS A 165 6.98 -2.74 1.13
CA LYS A 165 8.13 -3.59 0.77
C LYS A 165 9.41 -2.82 0.50
N THR A 166 9.26 -1.62 -0.08
CA THR A 166 10.41 -0.74 -0.33
C THR A 166 10.97 -0.25 1.00
N MET A 167 10.13 0.25 1.91
CA MET A 167 10.55 0.72 3.23
C MET A 167 11.09 -0.39 4.13
N GLU A 168 10.59 -1.62 4.03
CA GLU A 168 11.17 -2.79 4.72
C GLU A 168 12.63 -2.99 4.31
N LYS A 169 12.93 -2.92 3.01
CA LYS A 169 14.32 -2.97 2.51
C LYS A 169 15.14 -1.77 2.98
N LEU A 170 14.58 -0.56 2.96
CA LEU A 170 15.25 0.63 3.48
C LEU A 170 15.58 0.48 4.97
N SER A 171 14.74 -0.21 5.73
CA SER A 171 14.98 -0.47 7.16
C SER A 171 16.14 -1.43 7.38
N GLU A 172 16.40 -2.38 6.47
CA GLU A 172 17.53 -3.32 6.56
C GLU A 172 18.87 -2.61 6.31
N ILE A 173 18.90 -1.62 5.43
CA ILE A 173 20.12 -0.85 5.09
C ILE A 173 20.32 0.40 5.95
N ALA A 174 19.32 0.82 6.72
CA ALA A 174 19.40 1.99 7.58
C ALA A 174 20.48 1.81 8.66
N SER A 175 21.58 2.56 8.55
CA SER A 175 22.74 2.43 9.43
C SER A 175 22.65 3.37 10.63
N THR A 176 22.20 4.61 10.41
CA THR A 176 22.15 5.64 11.45
C THR A 176 20.85 5.58 12.28
N PRO A 177 20.87 5.98 13.57
CA PRO A 177 19.66 6.04 14.38
C PRO A 177 18.57 6.91 13.77
N TYR A 178 18.94 8.08 13.22
CA TYR A 178 18.00 9.00 12.57
C TYR A 178 17.31 8.37 11.36
N GLN A 179 18.05 7.67 10.48
CA GLN A 179 17.45 6.93 9.36
C GLN A 179 16.48 5.86 9.85
N LYS A 180 16.87 5.06 10.85
CA LYS A 180 16.00 4.01 11.41
C LYS A 180 14.70 4.60 11.95
N ILE A 181 14.78 5.68 12.72
CA ILE A 181 13.60 6.37 13.27
C ILE A 181 12.70 6.85 12.12
N ARG A 182 13.25 7.57 11.13
CA ARG A 182 12.47 8.11 9.99
C ARG A 182 11.79 7.01 9.18
N VAL A 183 12.50 5.91 8.89
CA VAL A 183 11.94 4.76 8.16
C VAL A 183 10.82 4.12 8.97
N LEU A 184 11.02 3.85 10.26
CA LEU A 184 10.01 3.22 11.13
C LEU A 184 8.75 4.08 11.25
N LEU A 185 8.89 5.40 11.47
CA LEU A 185 7.75 6.33 11.52
C LEU A 185 6.95 6.31 10.20
N ALA A 186 7.63 6.34 9.06
CA ALA A 186 6.98 6.30 7.75
C ALA A 186 6.33 4.94 7.44
N LEU A 187 6.98 3.84 7.83
CA LEU A 187 6.53 2.47 7.60
C LEU A 187 5.26 2.18 8.40
N VAL A 188 5.25 2.45 9.70
CA VAL A 188 4.08 2.28 10.58
C VAL A 188 2.89 3.11 10.06
N SER A 189 3.14 4.37 9.70
CA SER A 189 2.12 5.27 9.13
C SER A 189 1.52 4.73 7.82
N THR A 190 2.34 4.13 6.96
CA THR A 190 1.91 3.57 5.67
C THR A 190 1.19 2.22 5.84
N ARG A 191 1.54 1.42 6.85
CA ARG A 191 0.77 0.21 7.19
C ARG A 191 -0.65 0.55 7.60
N PHE A 192 -0.80 1.55 8.47
CA PHE A 192 -2.12 1.99 8.89
C PHE A 192 -2.99 2.53 7.76
N ASP A 193 -2.39 2.96 6.67
CA ASP A 193 -3.11 3.40 5.48
C ASP A 193 -3.77 2.25 4.72
N LEU A 194 -3.39 0.99 4.95
CA LEU A 194 -4.06 -0.15 4.33
C LEU A 194 -5.53 -0.29 4.77
N SER A 195 -5.87 0.06 6.01
CA SER A 195 -7.24 -0.01 6.51
C SER A 195 -8.15 1.12 5.99
N SER A 196 -7.58 2.21 5.46
CA SER A 196 -8.35 3.36 4.95
C SER A 196 -9.12 3.10 3.65
N SER A 197 -8.87 1.98 2.95
CA SER A 197 -9.38 1.73 1.58
C SER A 197 -10.69 0.93 1.53
N GLY A 198 -11.51 0.97 2.59
CA GLY A 198 -12.78 0.24 2.66
C GLY A 198 -12.67 -1.20 3.19
N ALA A 199 -11.49 -1.61 3.66
CA ALA A 199 -11.32 -2.82 4.45
C ALA A 199 -11.98 -2.64 5.81
N THR A 200 -12.64 -3.69 6.32
CA THR A 200 -13.31 -3.66 7.63
C THR A 200 -12.33 -3.60 8.79
N SER A 201 -11.10 -4.11 8.62
CA SER A 201 -9.97 -3.97 9.55
C SER A 201 -8.64 -4.22 8.82
N MET A 202 -7.53 -3.75 9.41
CA MET A 202 -6.19 -4.10 8.92
C MET A 202 -5.96 -5.63 8.93
N PRO A 203 -5.29 -6.20 7.91
CA PRO A 203 -4.85 -7.59 7.96
C PRO A 203 -3.92 -7.87 9.14
N VAL A 204 -4.10 -9.03 9.80
CA VAL A 204 -3.36 -9.40 11.03
C VAL A 204 -1.84 -9.36 10.82
N GLU A 205 -1.35 -9.77 9.66
CA GLU A 205 0.07 -9.72 9.30
C GLU A 205 0.65 -8.31 9.34
N HIS A 206 -0.08 -7.32 8.82
CA HIS A 206 0.35 -5.92 8.82
C HIS A 206 0.23 -5.30 10.20
N TRP A 207 -0.76 -5.72 11.00
CA TRP A 207 -0.89 -5.28 12.39
C TRP A 207 0.28 -5.77 13.24
N LYS A 208 0.64 -7.05 13.13
CA LYS A 208 1.79 -7.64 13.85
C LYS A 208 3.11 -7.00 13.43
N ALA A 209 3.26 -6.70 12.14
CA ALA A 209 4.43 -5.98 11.66
C ALA A 209 4.49 -4.53 12.20
N ALA A 210 3.36 -3.81 12.23
CA ALA A 210 3.30 -2.45 12.79
C ALA A 210 3.60 -2.44 14.30
N GLU A 211 3.10 -3.42 15.05
CA GLU A 211 3.43 -3.62 16.47
C GLU A 211 4.94 -3.81 16.66
N LYS A 212 5.56 -4.74 15.91
CA LYS A 212 7.00 -5.00 15.96
C LYS A 212 7.85 -3.78 15.58
N GLU A 213 7.42 -3.03 14.56
CA GLU A 213 8.09 -1.79 14.15
C GLU A 213 8.00 -0.71 15.22
N LEU A 214 6.86 -0.57 15.91
CA LEU A 214 6.73 0.31 17.06
C LEU A 214 7.61 -0.13 18.23
N ALA A 215 7.67 -1.44 18.52
CA ALA A 215 8.58 -1.97 19.52
C ALA A 215 10.05 -1.63 19.20
N THR A 216 10.43 -1.80 17.94
CA THR A 216 11.78 -1.49 17.45
C THR A 216 12.07 0.02 17.49
N LEU A 217 11.07 0.86 17.18
CA LEU A 217 11.19 2.31 17.30
C LEU A 217 11.50 2.71 18.75
N PHE A 218 10.79 2.15 19.73
CA PHE A 218 11.09 2.41 21.13
C PHE A 218 12.50 1.93 21.52
N GLU A 219 12.95 0.76 21.05
CA GLU A 219 14.32 0.28 21.31
C GLU A 219 15.38 1.25 20.78
N VAL A 220 15.18 1.78 19.57
CA VAL A 220 16.11 2.75 18.96
C VAL A 220 16.10 4.06 19.75
N LEU A 221 14.93 4.56 20.17
CA LEU A 221 14.82 5.79 20.95
C LEU A 221 15.39 5.65 22.37
N GLU A 222 15.19 4.51 23.02
CA GLU A 222 15.75 4.20 24.34
C GLU A 222 17.29 4.09 24.28
N ALA A 223 17.83 3.52 23.20
CA ALA A 223 19.27 3.40 23.00
C ALA A 223 19.96 4.72 22.59
N ASN A 224 19.21 5.68 22.03
CA ASN A 224 19.73 6.93 21.49
C ASN A 224 18.91 8.12 22.02
N PRO A 225 19.11 8.53 23.29
CA PRO A 225 18.28 9.54 23.97
C PRO A 225 18.42 10.96 23.40
N ASP A 226 19.41 11.19 22.53
CA ASP A 226 19.60 12.46 21.82
C ASP A 226 18.52 12.67 20.75
N TYR A 227 17.83 11.62 20.31
CA TYR A 227 16.72 11.72 19.36
C TYR A 227 15.37 11.68 20.07
N VAL A 228 14.50 12.64 19.75
CA VAL A 228 13.17 12.73 20.33
C VAL A 228 12.12 12.91 19.23
N VAL A 229 11.09 12.08 19.26
CA VAL A 229 9.94 12.21 18.35
C VAL A 229 8.90 13.15 18.97
N VAL A 230 8.57 14.23 18.27
CA VAL A 230 7.59 15.24 18.70
C VAL A 230 6.72 15.70 17.54
N GLU A 231 5.47 16.09 17.80
CA GLU A 231 4.48 16.39 16.75
C GLU A 231 4.77 17.71 16.02
N ASN A 232 5.32 18.69 16.73
CA ASN A 232 5.53 20.05 16.23
C ASN A 232 6.98 20.32 15.79
N ALA A 233 7.77 19.28 15.51
CA ALA A 233 9.11 19.46 14.95
C ALA A 233 9.03 19.87 13.48
N GLU A 234 10.00 20.67 13.04
CA GLU A 234 10.18 20.99 11.64
C GLU A 234 10.63 19.76 10.86
N GLU A 235 10.13 19.63 9.62
CA GLU A 235 10.57 18.58 8.73
C GLU A 235 11.99 18.86 8.23
N TRP A 236 12.86 17.87 8.37
CA TRP A 236 14.21 17.95 7.80
C TRP A 236 14.18 17.82 6.27
N GLU A 237 14.76 18.81 5.57
CA GLU A 237 14.75 18.94 4.11
C GLU A 237 16.03 18.46 3.39
N ASP A 238 17.12 18.17 4.11
CA ASP A 238 18.34 17.64 3.50
C ASP A 238 18.21 16.11 3.29
N ASP A 239 18.28 15.69 2.02
CA ASP A 239 18.17 14.28 1.61
C ASP A 239 19.51 13.54 1.62
N GLU A 240 20.63 14.23 1.81
CA GLU A 240 21.98 13.65 1.79
C GLU A 240 22.53 13.47 3.20
N LYS A 241 22.22 14.39 4.12
CA LYS A 241 22.80 14.40 5.47
C LYS A 241 21.74 14.40 6.56
N PRO A 242 21.91 13.57 7.62
CA PRO A 242 21.07 13.68 8.80
C PRO A 242 21.34 15.01 9.53
N PRO A 243 20.36 15.52 10.31
CA PRO A 243 20.57 16.67 11.15
C PRO A 243 21.69 16.40 12.17
N ALA A 244 22.53 17.40 12.38
CA ALA A 244 23.49 17.43 13.47
C ALA A 244 22.89 18.19 14.65
N LEU A 245 23.27 17.81 15.86
CA LEU A 245 22.89 18.52 17.07
C LEU A 245 23.61 19.88 17.08
N GLU A 246 22.84 20.97 16.98
CA GLU A 246 23.40 22.33 16.96
C GLU A 246 23.93 22.77 18.34
N GLU A 247 24.86 23.72 18.35
CA GLU A 247 25.48 24.21 19.58
C GLU A 247 24.44 24.92 20.46
N GLY A 248 24.03 24.27 21.56
CA GLY A 248 23.00 24.75 22.47
C GLY A 248 21.68 23.97 22.43
N GLU A 249 21.50 23.09 21.44
CA GLU A 249 20.38 22.14 21.44
C GLU A 249 20.75 20.86 22.19
N LYS A 250 19.80 20.32 22.95
CA LYS A 250 20.01 19.07 23.70
C LYS A 250 19.51 17.84 22.96
N TYR A 251 18.63 18.02 21.97
CA TYR A 251 17.93 16.94 21.30
C TYR A 251 17.78 17.21 19.81
N ILE A 252 17.96 16.19 18.99
CA ILE A 252 17.53 16.17 17.60
C ILE A 252 16.04 15.79 17.59
N LYS A 253 15.19 16.75 17.22
CA LYS A 253 13.75 16.58 17.16
C LYS A 253 13.34 15.97 15.82
N VAL A 254 12.56 14.90 15.85
CA VAL A 254 12.04 14.21 14.67
C VAL A 254 10.52 14.39 14.61
N PRO A 255 9.94 14.86 13.50
CA PRO A 255 8.50 15.03 13.38
C PRO A 255 7.77 13.68 13.42
N GLY A 256 6.83 13.53 14.34
CA GLY A 256 5.99 12.34 14.45
C GLY A 256 5.11 12.30 15.69
N SER A 257 4.08 11.44 15.67
CA SER A 257 3.15 11.24 16.79
C SER A 257 3.12 9.78 17.21
N ILE A 258 3.91 9.43 18.24
CA ILE A 258 3.92 8.06 18.80
C ILE A 258 2.57 7.74 19.45
N VAL A 259 1.98 8.68 20.19
CA VAL A 259 0.65 8.50 20.80
C VAL A 259 -0.42 8.14 19.77
N SER A 260 -0.42 8.80 18.61
CA SER A 260 -1.39 8.50 17.55
C SER A 260 -1.16 7.13 16.92
N PHE A 261 0.08 6.64 16.86
CA PHE A 261 0.36 5.28 16.42
C PHE A 261 -0.12 4.23 17.41
N ILE A 262 0.05 4.47 18.72
CA ILE A 262 -0.44 3.58 19.77
C ILE A 262 -1.97 3.47 19.70
N GLU A 263 -2.67 4.61 19.66
CA GLU A 263 -4.14 4.62 19.58
C GLU A 263 -4.64 3.93 18.32
N ARG A 264 -4.00 4.16 17.17
CA ARG A 264 -4.40 3.54 15.91
C ARG A 264 -4.10 2.04 15.89
N LEU A 265 -3.04 1.57 16.57
CA LEU A 265 -2.77 0.15 16.74
C LEU A 265 -3.86 -0.54 17.58
N ASP A 266 -4.27 0.09 18.67
CA ASP A 266 -5.37 -0.39 19.53
C ASP A 266 -6.72 -0.39 18.80
N ASP A 267 -7.07 0.72 18.15
CA ASP A 267 -8.32 0.84 17.39
C ASP A 267 -8.42 -0.26 16.31
N GLU A 268 -7.32 -0.61 15.64
CA GLU A 268 -7.29 -1.69 14.65
C GLU A 268 -7.39 -3.09 15.27
N LEU A 269 -6.88 -3.31 16.49
CA LEU A 269 -7.10 -4.57 17.22
C LEU A 269 -8.59 -4.71 17.58
N THR A 270 -9.17 -3.67 18.16
CA THR A 270 -10.60 -3.63 18.51
C THR A 270 -11.47 -3.84 17.28
N ARG A 271 -11.18 -3.15 16.19
CA ARG A 271 -11.89 -3.30 14.91
C ARG A 271 -11.76 -4.72 14.34
N SER A 272 -10.57 -5.31 14.43
CA SER A 272 -10.32 -6.70 14.01
C SER A 272 -11.17 -7.68 14.84
N LEU A 273 -11.20 -7.54 16.17
CA LEU A 273 -12.01 -8.40 17.04
C LEU A 273 -13.52 -8.24 16.80
N GLN A 274 -13.99 -7.04 16.46
CA GLN A 274 -15.41 -6.81 16.12
C GLN A 274 -15.84 -7.54 14.85
N ASN A 275 -14.92 -7.81 13.92
CA ASN A 275 -15.21 -8.46 12.64
C ASN A 275 -15.07 -9.98 12.68
N ILE A 276 -14.35 -10.53 13.67
CA ILE A 276 -14.14 -11.98 13.83
C ILE A 276 -15.26 -12.55 14.69
N ASP A 277 -15.76 -13.74 14.34
CA ASP A 277 -16.78 -14.43 15.13
C ASP A 277 -16.22 -14.84 16.51
N PRO A 278 -16.83 -14.40 17.63
CA PRO A 278 -16.34 -14.64 18.99
C PRO A 278 -16.32 -16.12 19.41
N HIS A 279 -16.97 -17.01 18.67
CA HIS A 279 -16.99 -18.45 18.95
C HIS A 279 -15.93 -19.25 18.18
N THR A 280 -15.03 -18.57 17.45
CA THR A 280 -13.97 -19.21 16.66
C THR A 280 -12.63 -19.22 17.38
N SER A 281 -11.74 -20.15 17.01
CA SER A 281 -10.36 -20.16 17.49
C SER A 281 -9.58 -18.92 17.02
N GLU A 282 -9.92 -18.37 15.85
CA GLU A 282 -9.33 -17.13 15.31
C GLU A 282 -9.53 -15.95 16.26
N TYR A 283 -10.71 -15.82 16.88
CA TYR A 283 -10.97 -14.76 17.86
C TYR A 283 -10.06 -14.90 19.09
N ILE A 284 -9.91 -16.13 19.60
CA ILE A 284 -9.06 -16.41 20.76
C ILE A 284 -7.60 -16.09 20.43
N GLU A 285 -7.11 -16.54 19.28
CA GLU A 285 -5.76 -16.25 18.80
C GLU A 285 -5.52 -14.74 18.66
N ARG A 286 -6.48 -14.02 18.06
CA ARG A 286 -6.39 -12.56 17.93
C ARG A 286 -6.41 -11.85 19.28
N LEU A 287 -7.18 -12.34 20.25
CA LEU A 287 -7.22 -11.78 21.60
C LEU A 287 -5.87 -11.92 22.33
N THR A 288 -5.07 -12.97 22.03
CA THR A 288 -3.73 -13.10 22.62
C THR A 288 -2.77 -11.99 22.23
N ASP A 289 -3.00 -11.33 21.08
CA ASP A 289 -2.20 -10.18 20.63
C ASP A 289 -2.37 -8.94 21.55
N GLU A 290 -3.40 -8.90 22.42
CA GLU A 290 -3.61 -7.82 23.41
C GLU A 290 -2.39 -7.63 24.32
N GLY A 291 -1.68 -8.71 24.67
CA GLY A 291 -0.50 -8.62 25.53
C GLY A 291 0.64 -7.80 24.90
N ALA A 292 0.87 -7.98 23.59
CA ALA A 292 1.87 -7.21 22.85
C ALA A 292 1.47 -5.74 22.74
N LEU A 293 0.19 -5.47 22.42
CA LEU A 293 -0.36 -4.11 22.40
C LEU A 293 -0.20 -3.41 23.75
N TYR A 294 -0.53 -4.09 24.85
CA TYR A 294 -0.42 -3.50 26.19
C TYR A 294 1.02 -3.11 26.54
N ASN A 295 2.01 -3.91 26.12
CA ASN A 295 3.42 -3.56 26.26
C ASN A 295 3.78 -2.29 25.47
N ILE A 296 3.29 -2.15 24.24
CA ILE A 296 3.47 -0.93 23.43
C ILE A 296 2.85 0.30 24.11
N ILE A 297 1.62 0.18 24.64
CA ILE A 297 0.95 1.24 25.39
C ILE A 297 1.79 1.65 26.61
N PHE A 298 2.27 0.67 27.37
CA PHE A 298 3.07 0.92 28.57
C PHE A 298 4.42 1.59 28.24
N ARG A 299 5.13 1.12 27.20
CA ARG A 299 6.37 1.76 26.73
C ARG A 299 6.12 3.19 26.25
N GLY A 300 5.01 3.43 25.55
CA GLY A 300 4.58 4.78 25.19
C GLY A 300 4.35 5.69 26.39
N GLN A 301 3.73 5.18 27.46
CA GLN A 301 3.54 5.94 28.70
C GLN A 301 4.89 6.33 29.29
N LEU A 302 5.81 5.37 29.45
CA LEU A 302 7.15 5.62 29.99
C LEU A 302 7.94 6.62 29.14
N TYR A 303 7.86 6.51 27.82
CA TYR A 303 8.53 7.43 26.90
C TYR A 303 8.07 8.87 27.10
N TYR A 304 6.75 9.14 27.08
CA TYR A 304 6.25 10.50 27.27
C TYR A 304 6.48 11.04 28.69
N GLU A 305 6.36 10.20 29.73
CA GLU A 305 6.70 10.59 31.10
C GLU A 305 8.19 10.92 31.25
N TYR A 306 9.07 10.18 30.57
CA TYR A 306 10.50 10.46 30.54
C TYR A 306 10.80 11.79 29.85
N LEU A 307 10.28 12.01 28.64
CA LEU A 307 10.50 13.27 27.91
C LEU A 307 10.00 14.49 28.67
N ARG A 308 8.87 14.37 29.37
CA ARG A 308 8.28 15.47 30.15
C ARG A 308 9.13 15.90 31.35
N LYS A 309 10.10 15.09 31.80
CA LYS A 309 11.06 15.52 32.82
C LYS A 309 11.90 16.70 32.34
N ASP A 310 12.08 16.84 31.04
CA ASP A 310 12.72 18.00 30.44
C ASP A 310 11.68 19.02 29.97
N ALA A 311 11.62 20.16 30.67
CA ALA A 311 10.70 21.24 30.35
C ALA A 311 10.99 21.89 28.98
N ALA A 312 12.17 21.69 28.39
CA ALA A 312 12.53 22.26 27.08
C ALA A 312 11.83 21.56 25.90
N LEU A 313 11.27 20.36 26.10
CA LEU A 313 10.61 19.59 25.05
C LEU A 313 9.12 19.93 24.86
N ASP A 314 8.54 20.78 25.74
CA ASP A 314 7.14 21.19 25.71
C ASP A 314 6.15 20.04 25.42
N ILE A 315 6.35 18.90 26.11
CA ILE A 315 5.50 17.72 25.94
C ILE A 315 4.14 17.98 26.60
N THR A 316 3.09 17.95 25.78
CA THR A 316 1.73 18.22 26.26
C THR A 316 1.26 17.14 27.25
N GLN A 317 0.55 17.57 28.30
CA GLN A 317 -0.12 16.64 29.23
C GLN A 317 -1.16 15.77 28.50
N GLU A 318 -1.71 16.28 27.40
CA GLU A 318 -2.71 15.58 26.59
C GLU A 318 -2.17 14.28 26.00
N SER A 319 -0.93 14.26 25.47
CA SER A 319 -0.32 13.04 24.94
C SER A 319 -0.23 11.94 26.01
N ILE A 320 0.12 12.28 27.25
CA ILE A 320 0.19 11.32 28.36
C ILE A 320 -1.23 10.84 28.74
N ASN A 321 -2.19 11.76 28.85
CA ASN A 321 -3.57 11.42 29.22
C ASN A 321 -4.20 10.45 28.21
N ARG A 322 -3.93 10.65 26.91
CA ARG A 322 -4.38 9.77 25.83
C ARG A 322 -3.84 8.35 26.01
N VAL A 323 -2.53 8.19 26.21
CA VAL A 323 -1.92 6.87 26.46
C VAL A 323 -2.44 6.22 27.73
N VAL A 324 -2.56 6.98 28.82
CA VAL A 324 -3.09 6.48 30.11
C VAL A 324 -4.53 6.03 29.99
N THR A 325 -5.36 6.75 29.23
CA THR A 325 -6.76 6.36 28.97
C THR A 325 -6.82 5.00 28.29
N ARG A 326 -6.07 4.81 27.19
CA ARG A 326 -5.98 3.50 26.50
C ARG A 326 -5.52 2.40 27.45
N ARG A 327 -4.52 2.67 28.29
CA ARG A 327 -4.05 1.69 29.27
C ARG A 327 -5.14 1.26 30.26
N LEU A 328 -5.94 2.21 30.75
CA LEU A 328 -7.05 1.92 31.67
C LEU A 328 -8.15 1.11 30.98
N GLU A 329 -8.43 1.40 29.70
CA GLU A 329 -9.40 0.67 28.89
C GLU A 329 -9.07 -0.83 28.78
N HIS A 330 -7.80 -1.22 28.82
CA HIS A 330 -7.37 -2.63 28.82
C HIS A 330 -7.33 -3.32 30.20
N VAL A 331 -7.66 -2.60 31.28
CA VAL A 331 -7.56 -3.10 32.66
C VAL A 331 -8.91 -3.09 33.38
N TYR A 332 -9.76 -2.09 33.15
CA TYR A 332 -10.96 -1.87 33.96
C TYR A 332 -11.95 -3.05 34.02
N PHE A 333 -11.98 -3.88 32.98
CA PHE A 333 -12.90 -5.02 32.88
C PHE A 333 -12.29 -6.35 33.38
N LYS A 334 -10.98 -6.38 33.71
CA LYS A 334 -10.29 -7.58 34.17
C LYS A 334 -10.54 -7.77 35.67
N VAL A 335 -11.02 -8.95 36.05
CA VAL A 335 -11.23 -9.29 37.47
C VAL A 335 -9.87 -9.56 38.13
N SER A 336 -9.66 -9.00 39.31
CA SER A 336 -8.40 -9.09 40.08
C SER A 336 -8.05 -10.50 40.52
#